data_AF-A0A7K3GA07-F1
#
_entry.id   AF-A0A7K3GA07-F1
#
_cell.length_a   1.000
_cell.length_b   1.000
_cell.length_c   1.000
_cell.angle_alpha   90.00
_cell.angle_beta   90.00
_cell.angle_gamma   90.00
#
_symmetry.space_group_name_H-M   'P 1'
#
loop_
_entity.id
_entity.type
_entity.pdbx_description
1 polymer ?
#
loop_
_entity_poly.entity_id
_entity_poly.type
_entity_poly.pdbx_seq_one_letter_code
_entity_poly.pdbx_strand_id
1 'polypeptide(L)'
;MAPLPIDPRPLNADERAVLGHVLSAEFAGASRLRSQLDRTEVIAVWGPGSVSVDLRVREPREHAALPEALVPVDAHVHGPSGAYVGEVLVWTDRGATLAALEFAWVTDEMPTSLPAVVDGRLVWSA
;
A
#
# COMPACT_ATOMS: atom_id res chain seq x y z
N MET A 1 17.87 -4.33 2.04
CA MET A 1 17.70 -5.64 2.71
C MET A 1 16.74 -6.48 1.88
N ALA A 2 16.85 -7.80 1.93
CA ALA A 2 15.86 -8.66 1.29
C ALA A 2 14.57 -8.70 2.14
N PRO A 3 13.37 -8.74 1.53
CA PRO A 3 12.12 -8.98 2.25
C PRO A 3 12.19 -10.26 3.08
N LEU A 4 11.51 -10.26 4.23
CA LEU A 4 11.34 -11.41 5.11
C LEU A 4 10.03 -12.12 4.74
N PRO A 5 10.10 -13.34 4.15
CA PRO A 5 8.91 -14.12 3.84
C PRO A 5 8.12 -14.44 5.10
N ILE A 6 6.80 -14.45 5.00
CA ILE A 6 5.88 -14.88 6.05
C ILE A 6 4.93 -15.96 5.53
N ASP A 7 4.21 -16.62 6.43
CA ASP A 7 3.05 -17.41 6.02
C ASP A 7 1.99 -16.47 5.43
N PRO A 8 1.51 -16.69 4.18
CA PRO A 8 0.58 -15.78 3.54
C PRO A 8 -0.66 -15.54 4.38
N ARG A 9 -0.98 -14.26 4.59
CA ARG A 9 -2.16 -13.84 5.35
C ARG A 9 -2.99 -12.83 4.56
N PRO A 10 -4.30 -12.71 4.82
CA PRO A 10 -5.08 -11.61 4.25
C PRO A 10 -4.53 -10.25 4.70
N LEU A 11 -4.91 -9.22 3.96
CA LEU A 11 -4.73 -7.84 4.39
C LEU A 11 -5.39 -7.64 5.76
N ASN A 12 -4.67 -6.97 6.66
CA ASN A 12 -5.28 -6.48 7.90
C ASN A 12 -6.15 -5.23 7.61
N ALA A 13 -6.80 -4.70 8.65
CA ALA A 13 -7.71 -3.57 8.51
C ALA A 13 -6.99 -2.30 7.99
N ASP A 14 -5.80 -2.01 8.49
CA ASP A 14 -5.04 -0.80 8.15
C ASP A 14 -4.48 -0.88 6.72
N GLU A 15 -3.87 -2.00 6.34
CA GLU A 15 -3.39 -2.27 4.98
C GLU A 15 -4.52 -2.14 3.96
N ARG A 16 -5.68 -2.72 4.28
CA ARG A 16 -6.88 -2.63 3.43
C ARG A 16 -7.41 -1.20 3.35
N ALA A 17 -7.44 -0.48 4.46
CA ALA A 17 -7.93 0.91 4.48
C ALA A 17 -7.03 1.82 3.64
N VAL A 18 -5.71 1.72 3.81
CA VAL A 18 -4.72 2.50 3.06
C VAL A 18 -4.79 2.17 1.57
N LEU A 19 -4.75 0.88 1.19
CA LEU A 19 -4.89 0.47 -0.21
C LEU A 19 -6.21 0.94 -0.81
N GLY A 20 -7.32 0.77 -0.08
CA GLY A 20 -8.63 1.23 -0.50
C GLY A 20 -8.69 2.75 -0.73
N HIS A 21 -8.02 3.52 0.13
CA HIS A 21 -7.92 4.96 -0.01
C HIS A 21 -7.09 5.39 -1.23
N VAL A 22 -5.88 4.85 -1.40
CA VAL A 22 -5.03 5.16 -2.57
C VAL A 22 -5.75 4.80 -3.88
N LEU A 23 -6.38 3.61 -3.92
CA LEU A 23 -7.12 3.13 -5.08
C LEU A 23 -8.52 3.77 -5.25
N SER A 24 -8.93 4.68 -4.35
CA SER A 24 -10.15 5.47 -4.52
C SER A 24 -9.96 6.64 -5.48
N ALA A 25 -8.72 7.06 -5.73
CA ALA A 25 -8.39 8.01 -6.79
C ALA A 25 -8.74 7.42 -8.16
N GLU A 26 -9.19 8.30 -9.06
CA GLU A 26 -9.61 7.88 -10.40
C GLU A 26 -8.42 7.89 -11.36
N PHE A 27 -8.04 6.70 -11.84
CA PHE A 27 -7.03 6.48 -12.87
C PHE A 27 -7.36 5.22 -13.66
N ALA A 28 -6.73 5.06 -14.84
CA ALA A 28 -6.97 3.91 -15.69
C ALA A 28 -6.62 2.60 -14.96
N GLY A 29 -7.58 1.71 -14.74
CA GLY A 29 -7.36 0.44 -14.03
C GLY A 29 -7.56 0.50 -12.52
N ALA A 30 -7.88 1.66 -11.92
CA ALA A 30 -8.17 1.79 -10.49
C ALA A 30 -9.27 0.81 -10.03
N SER A 31 -10.38 0.71 -10.76
CA SER A 31 -11.48 -0.21 -10.43
C SER A 31 -11.05 -1.68 -10.46
N ARG A 32 -10.15 -2.06 -11.37
CA ARG A 32 -9.61 -3.43 -11.47
C ARG A 32 -8.66 -3.73 -10.32
N LEU A 33 -7.79 -2.80 -9.93
CA LEU A 33 -6.95 -2.98 -8.75
C LEU A 33 -7.79 -3.03 -7.47
N ARG A 34 -8.83 -2.21 -7.38
CA ARG A 34 -9.75 -2.20 -6.22
C ARG A 34 -10.51 -3.52 -6.07
N SER A 35 -10.89 -4.17 -7.17
CA SER A 35 -11.55 -5.49 -7.12
C SER A 35 -10.63 -6.62 -6.64
N GLN A 36 -9.30 -6.41 -6.64
CA GLN A 36 -8.33 -7.41 -6.17
C GLN A 36 -8.22 -7.47 -4.64
N LEU A 37 -8.66 -6.44 -3.89
CA LEU A 37 -8.40 -6.32 -2.45
C LEU A 37 -8.85 -7.53 -1.61
N ASP A 38 -9.96 -8.19 -1.97
CA ASP A 38 -10.45 -9.38 -1.24
C ASP A 38 -9.63 -10.66 -1.52
N ARG A 39 -8.80 -10.62 -2.57
CA ARG A 39 -7.95 -11.72 -3.02
C ARG A 39 -6.47 -11.47 -2.73
N THR A 40 -6.12 -10.28 -2.25
CA THR A 40 -4.76 -9.90 -1.89
C THR A 40 -4.33 -10.52 -0.57
N GLU A 41 -3.12 -11.08 -0.57
CA GLU A 41 -2.44 -11.63 0.60
C GLU A 41 -1.10 -10.91 0.78
N VAL A 42 -0.71 -10.69 2.04
CA VAL A 42 0.65 -10.32 2.40
C VAL A 42 1.50 -11.58 2.44
N ILE A 43 2.62 -11.57 1.73
CA ILE A 43 3.54 -12.71 1.60
C ILE A 43 4.93 -12.45 2.20
N ALA A 44 5.30 -11.18 2.40
CA ALA A 44 6.54 -10.80 3.07
C ALA A 44 6.43 -9.42 3.70
N VAL A 45 7.30 -9.14 4.66
CA VAL A 45 7.52 -7.80 5.24
C VAL A 45 8.93 -7.33 4.86
N TRP A 46 9.15 -6.04 4.62
CA TRP A 46 10.43 -5.56 4.10
C TRP A 46 11.60 -5.57 5.11
N GLY A 47 11.29 -5.77 6.39
CA GLY A 47 12.25 -5.94 7.47
C GLY A 47 11.56 -6.12 8.82
N PRO A 48 12.32 -6.45 9.89
CA PRO A 48 11.75 -6.57 11.22
C PRO A 48 11.06 -5.28 11.65
N GLY A 49 9.77 -5.35 11.99
CA GLY A 49 8.97 -4.20 12.41
C GLY A 49 8.55 -3.23 11.29
N SER A 50 8.91 -3.51 10.03
CA SER A 50 8.49 -2.71 8.90
C SER A 50 7.00 -2.88 8.62
N VAL A 51 6.34 -1.78 8.28
CA VAL A 51 4.94 -1.76 7.83
C VAL A 51 4.80 -1.89 6.31
N SER A 52 5.92 -1.87 5.58
CA SER A 52 5.96 -2.12 4.14
C SER A 52 5.94 -3.63 3.87
N VAL A 53 5.10 -4.04 2.91
CA VAL A 53 4.76 -5.43 2.68
C VAL A 53 4.74 -5.80 1.20
N ASP A 54 5.17 -7.01 0.88
CA ASP A 54 4.96 -7.62 -0.43
C ASP A 54 3.60 -8.30 -0.47
N LEU A 55 2.92 -8.12 -1.59
CA LEU A 55 1.56 -8.57 -1.84
C LEU A 55 1.52 -9.61 -2.95
N ARG A 56 0.53 -10.49 -2.88
CA ARG A 56 0.16 -11.40 -3.96
C ARG A 56 -1.35 -11.43 -4.11
N VAL A 57 -1.82 -11.33 -5.35
CA VAL A 57 -3.25 -11.48 -5.66
C VAL A 57 -3.54 -12.91 -6.12
N ARG A 58 -4.39 -13.62 -5.38
CA ARG A 58 -4.84 -14.97 -5.74
C ARG A 58 -5.70 -14.97 -7.00
N GLU A 59 -5.63 -16.07 -7.76
CA GLU A 59 -6.54 -16.33 -8.88
C GLU A 59 -7.94 -16.76 -8.41
N PRO A 60 -9.00 -16.53 -9.21
CA PRO A 60 -9.03 -15.72 -10.42
C PRO A 60 -8.98 -14.22 -10.11
N ARG A 61 -8.33 -13.44 -10.97
CA ARG A 61 -8.24 -11.97 -10.82
C ARG A 61 -8.33 -11.21 -12.15
N GLU A 62 -8.86 -10.00 -12.08
CA GLU A 62 -8.75 -9.06 -13.19
C GLU A 62 -7.36 -8.44 -13.20
N HIS A 63 -6.76 -8.29 -14.37
CA HIS A 63 -5.48 -7.62 -14.53
C HIS A 63 -5.74 -6.16 -14.88
N ALA A 64 -5.13 -5.24 -14.14
CA ALA A 64 -4.96 -3.88 -14.58
C ALA A 64 -4.03 -3.84 -15.81
N ALA A 65 -4.03 -2.73 -16.51
CA ALA A 65 -3.17 -2.50 -17.66
C ALA A 65 -2.49 -1.14 -17.49
N LEU A 66 -1.86 -0.95 -16.33
CA LEU A 66 -1.09 0.25 -16.08
C LEU A 66 0.19 0.22 -16.93
N PRO A 67 0.63 1.38 -17.46
CA PRO A 67 1.88 1.46 -18.21
C PRO A 67 3.11 1.25 -17.33
N GLU A 68 3.02 1.61 -16.05
CA GLU A 68 4.10 1.52 -15.08
C GLU A 68 3.71 0.65 -13.89
N ALA A 69 4.74 0.17 -13.16
CA ALA A 69 4.54 -0.67 -11.98
C ALA A 69 3.99 0.14 -10.79
N LEU A 70 4.32 1.43 -10.70
CA LEU A 70 3.85 2.29 -9.63
C LEU A 70 2.45 2.81 -9.93
N VAL A 71 1.54 2.71 -8.97
CA VAL A 71 0.21 3.33 -9.07
C VAL A 71 0.36 4.86 -9.10
N PRO A 72 -0.23 5.57 -10.08
CA PRO A 72 0.01 7.00 -10.29
C PRO A 72 -0.84 7.86 -9.34
N VAL A 73 -0.61 7.74 -8.04
CA VAL A 73 -1.33 8.48 -6.99
C VAL A 73 -0.33 9.01 -5.97
N ASP A 74 -0.30 10.33 -5.80
CA ASP A 74 0.52 11.01 -4.79
C ASP A 74 -0.15 10.90 -3.42
N ALA A 75 0.14 9.82 -2.68
CA ALA A 75 -0.47 9.53 -1.39
C ALA A 75 0.40 10.03 -0.23
N HIS A 76 0.49 11.36 -0.10
CA HIS A 76 1.26 12.00 0.95
C HIS A 76 0.70 11.72 2.36
N VAL A 77 1.61 11.50 3.29
CA VAL A 77 1.35 11.26 4.70
C VAL A 77 1.81 12.45 5.51
N HIS A 78 0.91 12.97 6.35
CA HIS A 78 1.20 14.09 7.23
C HIS A 78 1.03 13.70 8.70
N GLY A 79 1.87 14.25 9.56
CA GLY A 79 1.73 14.15 11.01
C GLY A 79 0.61 15.06 11.53
N PRO A 80 0.31 15.01 12.84
CA PRO A 80 -0.80 15.77 13.44
C PRO A 80 -0.61 17.30 13.36
N SER A 81 0.65 17.75 13.31
CA SER A 81 1.02 19.16 13.12
C SER A 81 0.92 19.63 11.66
N GLY A 82 0.58 18.73 10.72
CA GLY A 82 0.61 18.98 9.27
C GLY A 82 1.99 18.78 8.63
N ALA A 83 3.02 18.46 9.42
CA ALA A 83 4.35 18.17 8.91
C ALA A 83 4.35 16.97 7.96
N TYR A 84 5.09 17.06 6.85
CA TYR A 84 5.27 15.95 5.92
C TYR A 84 6.08 14.82 6.57
N VAL A 85 5.53 13.61 6.56
CA VAL A 85 6.15 12.41 7.16
C VAL A 85 6.70 11.49 6.07
N GLY A 86 6.10 11.52 4.89
CA GLY A 86 6.44 10.63 3.79
C GLY A 86 5.25 10.41 2.87
N GLU A 87 5.26 9.28 2.19
CA GLU A 87 4.21 8.89 1.25
C GLU A 87 3.94 7.39 1.28
N VAL A 88 2.73 7.01 0.89
CA VAL A 88 2.39 5.63 0.62
C VAL A 88 2.53 5.34 -0.87
N LEU A 89 3.30 4.33 -1.22
CA LEU A 89 3.44 3.86 -2.59
C LEU A 89 2.74 2.50 -2.74
N VAL A 90 2.01 2.33 -3.83
CA VAL A 90 1.37 1.06 -4.19
C VAL A 90 2.00 0.56 -5.47
N TRP A 91 2.63 -0.61 -5.37
CA TRP A 91 3.32 -1.25 -6.48
C TRP A 91 2.47 -2.34 -7.08
N THR A 92 2.64 -2.54 -8.39
CA THR A 92 1.99 -3.59 -9.14
C THR A 92 3.00 -4.49 -9.84
N ASP A 93 2.63 -5.74 -10.05
CA ASP A 93 3.40 -6.67 -10.88
C ASP A 93 3.19 -6.28 -12.34
N ARG A 94 4.15 -5.51 -12.88
CA ARG A 94 4.17 -5.03 -14.27
C ARG A 94 2.86 -4.36 -14.70
N GLY A 95 2.28 -3.55 -13.83
CA GLY A 95 1.05 -2.81 -14.11
C GLY A 95 -0.24 -3.62 -13.98
N ALA A 96 -0.16 -4.89 -13.55
CA ALA A 96 -1.27 -5.83 -13.66
C ALA A 96 -1.99 -6.13 -12.34
N THR A 97 -1.25 -6.42 -11.27
CA THR A 97 -1.85 -6.82 -9.99
C THR A 97 -1.12 -6.20 -8.82
N LEU A 98 -1.79 -6.01 -7.69
CA LEU A 98 -1.18 -5.50 -6.46
C LEU A 98 0.03 -6.38 -6.05
N ALA A 99 1.18 -5.75 -5.89
CA ALA A 99 2.46 -6.42 -5.64
C ALA A 99 3.20 -5.93 -4.39
N ALA A 100 3.01 -4.68 -3.98
CA ALA A 100 3.51 -4.21 -2.68
C ALA A 100 2.73 -2.99 -2.18
N LEU A 101 2.72 -2.82 -0.86
CA LEU A 101 2.36 -1.60 -0.17
C LEU A 101 3.60 -1.11 0.57
N GLU A 102 4.05 0.09 0.24
CA GLU A 102 5.23 0.71 0.84
C GLU A 102 4.83 1.99 1.54
N PHE A 103 5.37 2.18 2.75
CA PHE A 103 5.44 3.50 3.36
C PHE A 103 6.86 4.01 3.19
N ALA A 104 7.05 5.01 2.33
CA ALA A 104 8.32 5.70 2.12
C ALA A 104 8.35 6.94 3.03
N TRP A 105 8.98 6.81 4.21
CA TRP A 105 9.06 7.88 5.20
C TRP A 105 10.35 8.70 5.06
N VAL A 106 10.32 9.92 5.59
CA VAL A 106 11.47 10.84 5.64
C VAL A 106 11.89 11.22 7.06
N THR A 107 11.20 10.67 8.07
CA THR A 107 11.52 10.85 9.50
C THR A 107 12.76 10.05 9.92
N ASP A 108 13.38 10.44 11.03
CA ASP A 108 14.55 9.75 11.58
C ASP A 108 14.20 8.33 12.08
N GLU A 109 13.02 8.16 12.65
CA GLU A 109 12.52 6.87 13.12
C GLU A 109 11.62 6.21 12.08
N MET A 110 11.77 4.89 11.93
CA MET A 110 10.92 4.08 11.06
C MET A 110 9.50 4.01 11.66
N PRO A 111 8.45 4.26 10.85
CA PRO A 111 7.08 4.07 11.28
C PRO A 111 6.81 2.62 11.68
N THR A 112 6.19 2.44 12.86
CA THR A 112 5.76 1.13 13.37
C THR A 112 4.29 0.84 13.07
N SER A 113 3.57 1.78 12.44
CA SER A 113 2.19 1.64 12.01
C SER A 113 1.97 2.35 10.67
N LEU A 114 1.03 1.85 9.87
CA LEU A 114 0.54 2.55 8.69
C LEU A 114 -0.21 3.84 9.10
N PRO A 115 -0.27 4.85 8.21
CA PRO A 115 -1.10 6.03 8.46
C PRO A 115 -2.59 5.67 8.47
N ALA A 116 -3.35 6.37 9.31
CA ALA A 116 -4.80 6.27 9.32
C ALA A 116 -5.40 7.12 8.18
N VAL A 117 -6.53 6.67 7.63
CA VAL A 117 -7.31 7.46 6.67
C VAL A 117 -8.31 8.31 7.45
N VAL A 118 -8.08 9.62 7.51
CA VAL A 118 -8.92 10.60 8.24
C VAL A 118 -9.34 11.69 7.28
N ASP A 119 -10.65 11.91 7.12
CA ASP A 119 -11.23 12.93 6.22
C ASP A 119 -10.63 12.92 4.80
N GLY A 120 -10.37 11.71 4.27
CA GLY A 120 -9.78 11.53 2.94
C GLY A 120 -8.30 11.91 2.84
N ARG A 121 -7.58 11.90 3.97
CA ARG A 121 -6.13 12.13 4.04
C ARG A 121 -5.44 11.00 4.80
N LEU A 122 -4.18 10.75 4.47
CA LEU A 122 -3.33 9.86 5.24
C LEU A 122 -2.65 10.64 6.37
N VAL A 123 -3.02 10.30 7.60
CA VAL A 123 -2.52 10.94 8.82
C VAL A 123 -1.72 9.94 9.61
N TRP A 124 -0.47 10.25 9.87
CA TRP A 124 0.37 9.48 10.78
C TRP A 124 0.20 10.02 12.20
N SER A 125 -0.20 9.15 13.13
CA SER A 125 -0.58 9.51 14.50
C SER A 125 0.45 9.07 15.55
N ALA A 126 1.70 8.83 15.17
CA ALA A 126 2.75 8.43 16.10
C ALA A 126 2.92 9.41 17.27
#